data_AF-A0A963WRI3-F1
#
_entry.id   AF-A0A963WRI3-F1
#
_cell.length_a   1.000
_cell.length_b   1.000
_cell.length_c   1.000
_cell.angle_alpha   90.00
_cell.angle_beta   90.00
_cell.angle_gamma   90.00
#
_symmetry.space_group_name_H-M   'P 1'
#
loop_
_entity.id
_entity.type
_entity.pdbx_description
1 polymer ?
#
loop_
_entity_poly.entity_id
_entity_poly.type
_entity_poly.pdbx_seq_one_letter_code
_entity_poly.pdbx_strand_id
1 'polypeptide(L)'
;MAKVIGIDLGTTNSCVAVMDGGKPKVVENSEGARTTPSIVAFTKDGERLIGQPAKRQAVTNPDNTLFAIKRLIGRRFDDPMTKKDMEMVPYNIVKGKTGDAWVKAGGEDYSPSQVSAFILQKMKETAESYLGETVTQAVITVPAYFNDAQRQATK
;
A
#
# COMPACT_ATOMS: atom_id res chain seq x y z
N MET A 1 -5.57 -25.81 8.54
CA MET A 1 -4.29 -25.09 8.56
C MET A 1 -4.56 -23.72 7.97
N ALA A 2 -4.16 -22.63 8.63
CA ALA A 2 -4.36 -21.29 8.07
C ALA A 2 -3.63 -21.19 6.72
N LYS A 3 -4.33 -20.75 5.66
CA LYS A 3 -3.71 -20.56 4.35
C LYS A 3 -2.77 -19.37 4.39
N VAL A 4 -1.54 -19.57 3.92
CA VAL A 4 -0.57 -18.49 3.72
C VAL A 4 -0.79 -17.90 2.32
N ILE A 5 -1.01 -16.59 2.25
CA ILE A 5 -1.22 -15.88 0.97
C ILE A 5 0.07 -15.22 0.50
N GLY A 6 0.25 -15.11 -0.82
CA GLY A 6 1.35 -14.36 -1.42
C GLY A 6 0.88 -12.99 -1.87
N ILE A 7 1.50 -11.92 -1.38
CA ILE A 7 1.16 -10.55 -1.74
C ILE A 7 2.36 -9.91 -2.43
N ASP A 8 2.19 -9.54 -3.69
CA ASP A 8 3.06 -8.58 -4.33
C ASP A 8 2.62 -7.16 -3.97
N LEU A 9 3.36 -6.50 -3.08
CA LEU A 9 3.09 -5.13 -2.67
C LEU A 9 3.87 -4.19 -3.60
N GLY A 10 3.35 -3.84 -4.77
CA GLY A 10 4.08 -2.99 -5.70
C GLY A 10 4.01 -1.48 -5.38
N THR A 11 4.84 -0.69 -6.05
CA THR A 11 4.79 0.78 -5.96
C THR A 11 3.54 1.36 -6.61
N THR A 12 3.07 0.73 -7.69
CA THR A 12 1.94 1.22 -8.51
C THR A 12 0.73 0.31 -8.42
N ASN A 13 0.95 -1.00 -8.46
CA ASN A 13 -0.11 -2.01 -8.37
C ASN A 13 0.31 -3.08 -7.38
N SER A 14 -0.66 -3.65 -6.69
CA SER A 14 -0.48 -4.81 -5.82
C SER A 14 -1.29 -5.98 -6.35
N CYS A 15 -0.84 -7.19 -6.04
CA CYS A 15 -1.46 -8.44 -6.49
C CYS A 15 -1.47 -9.43 -5.32
N VAL A 16 -2.50 -10.27 -5.23
CA VAL A 16 -2.58 -11.33 -4.24
C VAL A 16 -2.83 -12.68 -4.92
N ALA A 17 -2.11 -13.70 -4.46
CA ALA A 17 -2.23 -15.07 -4.92
C ALA A 17 -2.38 -16.04 -3.74
N VAL A 18 -3.05 -17.15 -4.00
CA VAL A 18 -3.28 -18.24 -3.05
C VAL A 18 -2.83 -19.57 -3.66
N MET A 19 -2.58 -20.57 -2.83
CA MET A 19 -2.39 -21.95 -3.29
C MET A 19 -3.76 -22.66 -3.32
N ASP A 20 -4.17 -23.10 -4.50
CA ASP A 20 -5.44 -23.77 -4.75
C ASP A 20 -5.20 -25.08 -5.53
N GLY A 21 -5.55 -26.22 -4.94
CA GLY A 21 -5.27 -27.54 -5.52
C GLY A 21 -3.79 -27.79 -5.84
N GLY A 22 -2.87 -27.20 -5.05
CA GLY A 22 -1.42 -27.30 -5.27
C GLY A 22 -0.87 -26.39 -6.36
N LYS A 23 -1.69 -25.56 -7.01
CA LYS A 23 -1.26 -24.58 -8.01
C LYS A 23 -1.42 -23.15 -7.48
N PRO A 24 -0.49 -22.24 -7.80
CA PRO A 24 -0.68 -20.83 -7.48
C PRO A 24 -1.78 -20.24 -8.35
N LYS A 25 -2.68 -19.46 -7.73
CA LYS A 25 -3.77 -18.76 -8.42
C LYS A 25 -3.82 -17.31 -7.98
N VAL A 26 -3.78 -16.39 -8.93
CA VAL A 26 -4.03 -14.96 -8.70
C VAL A 26 -5.53 -14.74 -8.48
N VAL A 27 -5.87 -13.97 -7.45
CA VAL A 27 -7.26 -13.71 -7.05
C VAL A 27 -7.71 -12.36 -7.62
N GLU A 28 -8.94 -12.31 -8.12
CA GLU A 28 -9.58 -11.07 -8.57
C GLU A 28 -10.10 -10.28 -7.36
N ASN A 29 -9.88 -8.97 -7.35
CA ASN A 29 -10.42 -8.07 -6.33
C ASN A 29 -11.94 -7.86 -6.51
N SER A 30 -12.55 -7.12 -5.58
CA SER A 30 -13.98 -6.78 -5.64
C SER A 30 -14.39 -6.00 -6.90
N GLU A 31 -13.44 -5.41 -7.62
CA GLU A 31 -13.66 -4.69 -8.87
C GLU A 31 -13.45 -5.58 -10.12
N GLY A 32 -13.23 -6.89 -9.94
CA GLY A 32 -13.02 -7.85 -11.03
C GLY A 32 -11.64 -7.82 -11.68
N ALA A 33 -10.67 -7.12 -11.08
CA ALA A 33 -9.31 -6.99 -11.60
C ALA A 33 -8.33 -7.89 -10.82
N ARG A 34 -7.32 -8.43 -11.53
CA ARG A 34 -6.24 -9.25 -10.93
C ARG A 34 -5.14 -8.45 -10.23
N THR A 35 -5.21 -7.13 -10.32
CA THR A 35 -4.30 -6.22 -9.62
C THR A 35 -5.08 -5.04 -9.07
N THR A 36 -4.68 -4.55 -7.92
CA THR A 36 -5.27 -3.38 -7.26
C THR A 36 -4.28 -2.22 -7.30
N PRO A 37 -4.67 -1.02 -7.76
CA PRO A 37 -3.81 0.16 -7.65
C PRO A 37 -3.31 0.36 -6.22
N SER A 38 -2.02 0.61 -6.04
CA SER A 38 -1.39 0.89 -4.75
C SER A 38 -1.59 2.35 -4.37
N ILE A 39 -2.86 2.71 -4.24
CA ILE A 39 -3.35 4.08 -4.03
C ILE A 39 -4.34 4.06 -2.87
N VAL A 40 -4.19 4.99 -1.95
CA VAL A 40 -5.09 5.25 -0.83
C VAL A 40 -5.54 6.70 -0.92
N ALA A 41 -6.82 6.97 -0.74
CA ALA A 41 -7.33 8.33 -0.68
C ALA A 41 -8.22 8.53 0.55
N PHE A 42 -8.20 9.74 1.07
CA PHE A 42 -9.08 10.17 2.15
C PHE A 42 -10.03 11.23 1.61
N THR A 43 -11.33 10.97 1.73
CA THR A 43 -12.38 11.88 1.29
C THR A 43 -12.63 12.98 2.33
N LYS A 44 -13.39 14.01 1.96
CA LYS A 44 -13.69 15.14 2.86
C LYS A 44 -14.56 14.75 4.06
N ASP A 45 -15.36 13.70 3.91
CA ASP A 45 -16.22 13.09 4.92
C ASP A 45 -15.48 12.02 5.76
N GLY A 46 -14.17 11.84 5.55
CA GLY A 46 -13.33 10.94 6.34
C GLY A 46 -13.35 9.48 5.90
N GLU A 47 -13.97 9.17 4.76
CA GLU A 47 -13.93 7.83 4.17
C GLU A 47 -12.52 7.54 3.60
N ARG A 48 -12.05 6.31 3.80
CA ARG A 48 -10.81 5.82 3.21
C ARG A 48 -11.09 4.94 2.00
N LEU A 49 -10.72 5.44 0.83
CA LEU A 49 -10.79 4.71 -0.44
C LEU A 49 -9.44 4.03 -0.73
N ILE A 50 -9.48 2.82 -1.29
CA ILE A 50 -8.28 2.03 -1.61
C ILE A 50 -8.44 1.44 -3.01
N GLY A 51 -7.39 1.47 -3.83
CA GLY A 51 -7.39 0.83 -5.13
C GLY A 51 -8.09 1.65 -6.21
N GLN A 52 -8.97 1.00 -6.98
CA GLN A 52 -9.62 1.63 -8.13
C GLN A 52 -10.53 2.82 -7.73
N PRO A 53 -11.32 2.77 -6.64
CA PRO A 53 -12.04 3.93 -6.13
C PRO A 53 -11.13 5.13 -5.84
N ALA A 54 -10.00 4.92 -5.15
CA ALA A 54 -9.03 5.98 -4.88
C ALA A 54 -8.42 6.54 -6.16
N LYS A 55 -8.07 5.67 -7.12
CA LYS A 55 -7.54 6.10 -8.43
C LYS A 55 -8.50 7.01 -9.20
N ARG A 56 -9.80 6.74 -9.16
CA ARG A 56 -10.82 7.50 -9.94
C ARG A 56 -10.92 8.97 -9.52
N GLN A 57 -10.70 9.27 -8.24
CA GLN A 57 -10.83 10.62 -7.68
C GLN A 57 -9.50 11.37 -7.52
N ALA A 58 -8.37 10.75 -7.93
CA ALA A 58 -7.04 11.30 -7.72
C ALA A 58 -6.83 12.70 -8.33
N VAL A 59 -7.49 12.98 -9.46
CA VAL A 59 -7.39 14.28 -10.17
C VAL A 59 -8.12 15.40 -9.42
N THR A 60 -9.23 15.08 -8.76
CA THR A 60 -10.07 16.08 -8.06
C THR A 60 -9.75 16.20 -6.57
N ASN A 61 -8.93 15.31 -6.03
CA ASN A 61 -8.47 15.30 -4.64
C ASN A 61 -6.97 14.95 -4.53
N PRO A 62 -6.08 15.72 -5.16
CA PRO A 62 -4.68 15.35 -5.32
C PRO A 62 -3.93 15.32 -3.96
N ASP A 63 -4.21 16.27 -3.07
CA ASP A 63 -3.49 16.42 -1.80
C ASP A 63 -3.79 15.29 -0.79
N ASN A 64 -4.96 14.64 -0.91
CA ASN A 64 -5.38 13.55 -0.04
C ASN A 64 -5.36 12.19 -0.75
N THR A 65 -4.74 12.10 -1.93
CA THR A 65 -4.58 10.85 -2.67
C THR A 65 -3.12 10.41 -2.68
N LEU A 66 -2.83 9.39 -1.88
CA LEU A 66 -1.51 8.84 -1.65
C LEU A 66 -1.20 7.72 -2.65
N PHE A 67 -0.12 7.87 -3.40
CA PHE A 67 0.37 6.88 -4.37
C PHE A 67 1.90 6.84 -4.36
N ALA A 68 2.50 5.76 -4.89
CA ALA A 68 3.94 5.55 -4.91
C ALA A 68 4.61 5.56 -3.52
N ILE A 69 3.83 5.31 -2.45
CA ILE A 69 4.28 5.35 -1.06
C ILE A 69 5.43 4.38 -0.76
N LYS A 70 5.52 3.26 -1.52
CA LYS A 70 6.63 2.32 -1.44
C LYS A 70 8.00 2.95 -1.72
N ARG A 71 8.06 4.14 -2.34
CA ARG A 71 9.31 4.90 -2.49
C ARG A 71 9.79 5.52 -1.18
N LEU A 72 8.87 5.86 -0.26
CA LEU A 72 9.13 6.52 1.02
C LEU A 72 9.35 5.52 2.17
N ILE A 73 8.91 4.27 2.02
CA ILE A 73 9.02 3.26 3.07
C ILE A 73 10.48 3.09 3.51
N GLY A 74 10.72 3.14 4.82
CA GLY A 74 12.05 3.05 5.42
C GLY A 74 13.03 4.17 5.07
N ARG A 75 12.57 5.31 4.52
CA ARG A 75 13.42 6.47 4.21
C ARG A 75 13.31 7.58 5.24
N ARG A 76 14.38 8.35 5.33
CA ARG A 76 14.45 9.59 6.11
C ARG A 76 13.80 10.74 5.35
N PHE A 77 13.30 11.73 6.10
CA PHE A 77 12.73 12.94 5.52
C PHE A 77 13.76 13.76 4.72
N ASP A 78 15.02 13.73 5.15
CA ASP A 78 16.14 14.48 4.55
C ASP A 78 16.90 13.70 3.46
N ASP A 79 16.51 12.45 3.15
CA ASP A 79 17.07 11.64 2.07
C ASP A 79 16.93 12.37 0.72
N PRO A 80 18.00 12.44 -0.11
CA PRO A 80 17.94 13.09 -1.43
C PRO A 80 16.83 12.56 -2.35
N MET A 81 16.53 11.27 -2.27
CA MET A 81 15.44 10.66 -3.03
C MET A 81 14.07 11.11 -2.50
N THR A 82 13.91 11.20 -1.18
CA THR A 82 12.70 11.74 -0.56
C THR A 82 12.46 13.19 -1.00
N LYS A 83 13.50 14.03 -1.02
CA LYS A 83 13.41 15.41 -1.51
C LYS A 83 12.99 15.47 -2.98
N LYS A 84 13.52 14.58 -3.81
CA LYS A 84 13.10 14.48 -5.21
C LYS A 84 11.63 14.06 -5.33
N ASP A 85 11.17 13.10 -4.52
CA ASP A 85 9.77 12.67 -4.52
C ASP A 85 8.83 13.82 -4.08
N MET A 86 9.24 14.70 -3.15
CA MET A 86 8.46 15.90 -2.76
C MET A 86 8.16 16.84 -3.91
N GLU A 87 9.04 16.92 -4.92
CA GLU A 87 8.83 17.78 -6.10
C GLU A 87 7.92 17.12 -7.15
N MET A 88 7.68 15.81 -7.04
CA MET A 88 6.96 15.01 -8.05
C MET A 88 5.53 14.65 -7.65
N VAL A 89 5.22 14.66 -6.35
CA VAL A 89 3.91 14.24 -5.83
C VAL A 89 3.10 15.43 -5.35
N PRO A 90 1.76 15.40 -5.48
CA PRO A 90 0.92 16.51 -5.04
C PRO A 90 0.63 16.50 -3.53
N TYR A 91 0.67 15.33 -2.89
CA TYR A 91 0.43 15.21 -1.45
C TYR A 91 1.64 15.68 -0.64
N ASN A 92 1.41 16.05 0.61
CA ASN A 92 2.47 16.55 1.48
C ASN A 92 3.28 15.40 2.08
N ILE A 93 4.59 15.37 1.80
CA ILE A 93 5.55 14.56 2.56
C ILE A 93 6.03 15.40 3.74
N VAL A 94 5.91 14.87 4.96
CA VAL A 94 6.17 15.57 6.21
C VAL A 94 7.21 14.82 7.05
N LYS A 95 7.87 15.53 7.97
CA LYS A 95 8.87 14.94 8.87
C LYS A 95 8.16 14.23 10.03
N GLY A 96 8.29 12.91 10.10
CA GLY A 96 7.78 12.12 11.21
C GLY A 96 8.54 12.39 12.52
N LYS A 97 7.99 11.91 13.64
CA LYS A 97 8.52 12.16 15.00
C LYS A 97 9.99 11.75 15.18
N THR A 98 10.41 10.69 14.50
CA THR A 98 11.78 10.14 14.53
C THR A 98 12.68 10.75 13.46
N GLY A 99 12.15 11.61 12.57
CA GLY A 99 12.83 12.17 11.39
C GLY A 99 12.64 11.37 10.10
N ASP A 100 11.79 10.35 10.12
CA ASP A 100 11.46 9.54 8.95
C ASP A 100 10.49 10.27 8.00
N ALA A 101 10.46 9.88 6.73
CA ALA A 101 9.55 10.46 5.75
C ALA A 101 8.12 9.93 5.98
N TRP A 102 7.21 10.82 6.37
CA TRP A 102 5.79 10.55 6.56
C TRP A 102 4.98 11.31 5.50
N VAL A 103 3.68 11.04 5.42
CA VAL A 103 2.77 11.74 4.50
C VAL A 103 1.57 12.29 5.26
N LYS A 104 1.02 13.41 4.79
CA LYS A 104 -0.17 14.02 5.38
C LYS A 104 -1.35 13.94 4.42
N ALA A 105 -2.47 13.39 4.88
CA ALA A 105 -3.73 13.31 4.15
C ALA A 105 -4.92 13.20 5.11
N GLY A 106 -6.10 13.69 4.72
CA GLY A 106 -7.29 13.62 5.58
C GLY A 106 -7.15 14.34 6.93
N GLY A 107 -6.24 15.32 7.01
CA GLY A 107 -5.95 16.05 8.25
C GLY A 107 -4.94 15.38 9.20
N GLU A 108 -4.49 14.16 8.90
CA GLU A 108 -3.59 13.37 9.76
C GLU A 108 -2.26 13.04 9.06
N ASP A 109 -1.24 12.77 9.88
CA ASP A 109 0.07 12.32 9.42
C ASP A 109 0.17 10.79 9.53
N TYR A 110 0.56 10.13 8.45
CA TYR A 110 0.70 8.69 8.34
C TYR A 110 2.13 8.29 8.00
N SER A 111 2.62 7.23 8.63
CA SER A 111 3.83 6.55 8.18
C SER A 111 3.57 5.81 6.85
N PRO A 112 4.60 5.63 6.00
CA PRO A 112 4.48 4.82 4.79
C PRO A 112 4.02 3.38 5.05
N SER A 113 4.39 2.82 6.21
CA SER A 113 3.95 1.48 6.65
C SER A 113 2.45 1.44 6.93
N GLN A 114 1.87 2.45 7.60
CA GLN A 114 0.41 2.51 7.82
C GLN A 114 -0.36 2.60 6.50
N VAL A 115 0.10 3.44 5.56
CA VAL A 115 -0.57 3.56 4.26
C VAL A 115 -0.46 2.27 3.46
N SER A 116 0.71 1.61 3.50
CA SER A 116 0.91 0.29 2.89
C SER A 116 0.04 -0.79 3.56
N ALA A 117 -0.19 -0.71 4.87
CA ALA A 117 -1.04 -1.64 5.60
C ALA A 117 -2.50 -1.57 5.13
N PHE A 118 -3.02 -0.40 4.73
CA PHE A 118 -4.35 -0.31 4.13
C PHE A 118 -4.43 -1.09 2.82
N ILE A 119 -3.38 -1.03 1.99
CA ILE A 119 -3.30 -1.81 0.74
C ILE A 119 -3.23 -3.30 1.07
N LEU A 120 -2.40 -3.71 2.03
CA LEU A 120 -2.30 -5.09 2.49
C LEU A 120 -3.62 -5.61 3.06
N GLN A 121 -4.38 -4.78 3.78
CA GLN A 121 -5.69 -5.11 4.29
C GLN A 121 -6.67 -5.41 3.15
N LYS A 122 -6.68 -4.60 2.09
CA LYS A 122 -7.49 -4.87 0.88
C LYS A 122 -7.07 -6.18 0.19
N MET A 123 -5.77 -6.50 0.17
CA MET A 123 -5.26 -7.77 -0.39
C MET A 123 -5.70 -8.97 0.45
N LYS A 124 -5.67 -8.84 1.77
CA LYS A 124 -6.19 -9.83 2.71
C LYS A 124 -7.69 -10.04 2.49
N GLU A 125 -8.50 -8.98 2.50
CA GLU A 125 -9.95 -9.05 2.28
C GLU A 125 -10.29 -9.73 0.94
N THR A 126 -9.51 -9.45 -0.11
CA THR A 126 -9.65 -10.09 -1.42
C THR A 126 -9.42 -11.59 -1.35
N ALA A 127 -8.36 -12.02 -0.66
CA ALA A 127 -8.08 -13.45 -0.46
C ALA A 127 -9.12 -14.13 0.43
N GLU A 128 -9.53 -13.51 1.54
CA GLU A 128 -10.56 -14.03 2.45
C GLU A 128 -11.91 -14.21 1.73
N SER A 129 -12.31 -13.24 0.91
CA SER A 129 -13.53 -13.32 0.11
C SER A 129 -13.51 -14.49 -0.88
N TYR A 130 -12.34 -14.78 -1.48
CA TYR A 130 -12.17 -15.92 -2.38
C TYR A 130 -12.14 -17.27 -1.63
N LEU A 131 -11.49 -17.30 -0.47
CA LEU A 131 -11.26 -18.53 0.30
C LEU A 131 -12.45 -18.92 1.19
N GLY A 132 -13.30 -17.96 1.56
CA GLY A 132 -14.40 -18.16 2.49
C GLY A 132 -13.96 -18.36 3.95
N GLU A 133 -12.73 -17.98 4.29
CA GLU A 133 -12.14 -18.13 5.63
C GLU A 133 -11.17 -16.99 5.95
N THR A 134 -10.90 -16.79 7.24
CA THR A 134 -9.96 -15.76 7.73
C THR A 134 -8.51 -16.11 7.39
N VAL A 135 -7.75 -15.14 6.89
CA VAL A 135 -6.33 -15.25 6.58
C VAL A 135 -5.51 -14.48 7.63
N THR A 136 -4.53 -15.15 8.23
CA THR A 136 -3.67 -14.57 9.28
C THR A 136 -2.18 -14.57 8.95
N GLN A 137 -1.79 -15.19 7.83
CA GLN A 137 -0.38 -15.33 7.43
C GLN A 137 -0.18 -14.93 5.97
N ALA A 138 0.90 -14.19 5.70
CA ALA A 138 1.23 -13.75 4.36
C ALA A 138 2.75 -13.79 4.11
N VAL A 139 3.11 -13.99 2.84
CA VAL A 139 4.44 -13.69 2.30
C VAL A 139 4.31 -12.41 1.49
N ILE A 140 5.08 -11.37 1.84
CA ILE A 140 5.02 -10.04 1.21
C ILE A 140 6.31 -9.77 0.45
N THR A 141 6.21 -9.31 -0.81
CA THR A 141 7.38 -9.01 -1.65
C THR A 141 8.05 -7.68 -1.28
N VAL A 142 9.38 -7.65 -1.42
CA VAL A 142 10.20 -6.44 -1.37
C VAL A 142 11.19 -6.44 -2.54
N PRO A 143 11.59 -5.26 -3.06
CA PRO A 143 12.68 -5.18 -4.02
C PRO A 143 13.97 -5.82 -3.48
N ALA A 144 14.72 -6.49 -4.34
CA ALA A 144 15.97 -7.15 -3.95
C ALA A 144 16.98 -6.19 -3.31
N TYR A 145 17.01 -4.93 -3.76
CA TYR A 145 17.90 -3.88 -3.28
C TYR A 145 17.39 -3.14 -2.03
N PHE A 146 16.25 -3.52 -1.44
CA PHE A 146 15.80 -2.91 -0.18
C PHE A 146 16.83 -3.17 0.93
N ASN A 147 17.18 -2.10 1.65
CA ASN A 147 18.02 -2.18 2.85
C ASN A 147 17.24 -2.73 4.06
N ASP A 148 17.90 -2.91 5.20
CA ASP A 148 17.26 -3.49 6.40
C ASP A 148 16.08 -2.65 6.90
N ALA A 149 16.23 -1.32 7.01
CA ALA A 149 15.15 -0.44 7.45
C ALA A 149 13.90 -0.54 6.55
N GLN A 150 14.08 -0.62 5.23
CA GLN A 150 12.99 -0.78 4.28
C GLN A 150 12.31 -2.15 4.37
N ARG A 151 13.10 -3.21 4.63
CA ARG A 151 12.58 -4.56 4.86
C ARG A 151 11.78 -4.63 6.17
N GLN A 152 12.32 -4.09 7.26
CA GLN A 152 11.63 -4.05 8.56
C GLN A 152 10.35 -3.22 8.49
N ALA A 153 10.36 -2.07 7.80
CA ALA A 153 9.17 -1.24 7.64
C ALA A 153 8.07 -1.90 6.78
N THR A 154 8.42 -2.87 5.93
CA THR A 154 7.45 -3.64 5.12
C THR A 154 6.90 -4.87 5.87
N LYS A 155 7.65 -5.38 6.85
CA LYS A 155 7.33 -6.58 7.63
C LYS A 155 6.26 -6.28 8.68
#